data_AF-A0A7L2MB74-F1
#
_entry.id   AF-A0A7L2MB74-F1
#
_cell.length_a   1.000
_cell.length_b   1.000
_cell.length_c   1.000
_cell.angle_alpha   90.00
_cell.angle_beta   90.00
_cell.angle_gamma   90.00
#
_symmetry.space_group_name_H-M   'P 1'
#
loop_
_entity.id
_entity.type
_entity.pdbx_description
1 polymer ?
#
loop_
_entity_poly.entity_id
_entity_poly.type
_entity_poly.pdbx_seq_one_letter_code
_entity_poly.pdbx_strand_id
1 'polypeptide(L)'
;EWSWIQKPLRSEKPIPDAITAFTDAGKRSRTAAIVWKQEQEWHQQILSATPEDNLQTLELLAVVWAVTNLSDPLNVVSDSLYVVGIV
;
A
#
# COMPACT_ATOMS: atom_id res chain seq x y z
N GLU A 1 5.61 -23.27 28.24
CA GLU A 1 4.94 -21.97 28.41
C GLU A 1 4.89 -21.27 27.07
N TRP A 2 3.72 -20.83 26.61
CA TRP A 2 3.60 -20.08 25.36
C TRP A 2 3.83 -18.60 25.66
N SER A 3 4.96 -18.05 25.22
CA SER A 3 5.16 -16.59 25.27
C SER A 3 4.43 -15.97 24.08
N TRP A 4 3.26 -15.39 24.34
CA TRP A 4 2.56 -14.58 23.34
C TRP A 4 3.42 -13.35 23.03
N ILE A 5 4.03 -13.32 21.83
CA ILE A 5 4.76 -12.15 21.35
C ILE A 5 3.73 -11.19 20.75
N GLN A 6 3.56 -10.03 21.37
CA GLN A 6 2.76 -8.94 20.82
C GLN A 6 3.57 -8.28 19.69
N LYS A 7 3.28 -8.64 18.44
CA LYS A 7 3.88 -7.98 17.28
C LYS A 7 3.19 -6.64 17.04
N PRO A 8 3.93 -5.54 16.85
CA PRO A 8 3.34 -4.27 16.46
C PRO A 8 2.74 -4.37 15.05
N LEU A 9 1.65 -3.64 14.80
CA LEU A 9 0.99 -3.60 13.49
C LEU A 9 1.88 -2.92 12.42
N ARG A 10 2.73 -1.97 12.84
CA ARG A 10 3.64 -1.22 11.97
C ARG A 10 5.07 -1.33 12.48
N SER A 11 6.02 -1.50 11.55
CA SER A 11 7.45 -1.44 11.86
C SER A 11 7.94 0.01 11.89
N GLU A 12 8.84 0.35 12.80
CA GLU A 12 9.51 1.67 12.83
C GLU A 12 10.56 1.83 11.72
N LYS A 13 11.06 0.70 11.18
CA LYS A 13 12.07 0.65 10.12
C LYS A 13 11.53 -0.16 8.94
N PRO A 14 11.99 0.12 7.70
CA PRO A 14 11.67 -0.74 6.56
C PRO A 14 12.01 -2.20 6.85
N ILE A 15 11.13 -3.10 6.46
CA ILE A 15 11.31 -4.54 6.64
C ILE A 15 12.35 -5.01 5.60
N PRO A 16 13.45 -5.67 6.02
CA PRO A 16 14.42 -6.25 5.07
C PRO A 16 13.78 -7.33 4.22
N ASP A 17 14.23 -7.45 2.96
CA ASP A 17 13.81 -8.49 2.01
C ASP A 17 12.29 -8.57 1.75
N ALA A 18 11.56 -7.52 2.12
CA ALA A 18 10.12 -7.35 1.90
C ALA A 18 9.82 -6.75 0.52
N ILE A 19 8.64 -7.06 -0.02
CA ILE A 19 8.12 -6.35 -1.18
C ILE A 19 7.95 -4.88 -0.81
N THR A 20 8.31 -3.97 -1.71
CA THR A 20 8.03 -2.53 -1.55
C THR A 20 7.04 -2.09 -2.61
N ALA A 21 5.83 -1.74 -2.17
CA ALA A 21 4.78 -1.19 -3.00
C ALA A 21 4.77 0.33 -2.92
N PHE A 22 4.80 0.99 -4.07
CA PHE A 22 4.63 2.42 -4.23
C PHE A 22 3.20 2.68 -4.66
N THR A 23 2.52 3.58 -3.95
CA THR A 23 1.10 3.90 -4.15
C THR A 23 0.92 5.38 -4.45
N ASP A 24 0.01 5.69 -5.36
CA ASP A 24 -0.38 7.06 -5.75
C ASP A 24 -1.81 7.03 -6.33
N ALA A 25 -2.53 8.15 -6.27
CA ALA A 25 -3.81 8.31 -6.95
C ALA A 25 -3.91 9.63 -7.74
N GLY A 26 -4.49 9.53 -8.92
CA GLY A 26 -4.72 10.66 -9.80
C GLY A 26 -6.17 11.15 -9.77
N LYS A 27 -6.40 12.37 -9.27
CA LYS A 27 -7.75 13.00 -9.31
C LYS A 27 -8.29 13.17 -10.73
N ARG A 28 -7.42 13.58 -11.67
CA ARG A 28 -7.79 13.82 -13.07
C ARG A 28 -7.98 12.52 -13.84
N SER A 29 -7.10 11.54 -13.62
CA SER A 29 -7.22 10.22 -14.26
C SER A 29 -8.34 9.38 -13.65
N ARG A 30 -8.78 9.70 -12.42
CA ARG A 30 -9.73 8.91 -11.64
C ARG A 30 -9.25 7.47 -11.42
N THR A 31 -7.97 7.34 -11.08
CA THR A 31 -7.32 6.04 -10.88
C THR A 31 -6.42 6.03 -9.66
N ALA A 32 -6.29 4.87 -9.03
CA ALA A 32 -5.23 4.55 -8.08
C ALA A 32 -4.21 3.63 -8.75
N ALA A 33 -2.93 3.80 -8.45
CA ALA A 33 -1.84 3.00 -8.98
C ALA A 33 -1.05 2.36 -7.85
N ILE A 34 -0.66 1.11 -8.04
CA ILE A 34 0.22 0.36 -7.17
C ILE A 34 1.32 -0.22 -8.04
N VAL A 35 2.58 0.07 -7.72
CA VAL A 35 3.73 -0.45 -8.46
C VAL A 35 4.70 -1.09 -7.47
N TRP A 36 5.18 -2.29 -7.77
CA TRP A 36 6.14 -2.99 -6.92
C TRP A 36 7.13 -3.77 -7.76
N LYS A 37 8.26 -4.11 -7.16
CA LYS A 37 9.29 -4.95 -7.79
C LYS A 37 9.34 -6.31 -7.08
N GLN A 38 9.29 -7.39 -7.84
CA GLN A 38 9.40 -8.76 -7.35
C GLN A 38 10.23 -9.57 -8.34
N GLU A 39 11.15 -10.42 -7.86
CA GLU A 39 12.00 -11.28 -8.71
C GLU A 39 12.75 -10.53 -9.84
N GLN A 40 13.14 -9.27 -9.58
CA GLN A 40 13.74 -8.33 -10.53
C GLN A 40 12.81 -7.73 -11.60
N GLU A 41 11.55 -8.13 -11.65
CA GLU A 41 10.55 -7.60 -12.56
C GLU A 41 9.67 -6.54 -11.89
N TRP A 42 9.22 -5.57 -12.69
CA TRP A 42 8.28 -4.55 -12.25
C TRP A 42 6.87 -4.99 -12.54
N HIS A 43 6.01 -4.91 -11.52
CA HIS A 43 4.59 -5.19 -11.60
C HIS A 43 3.81 -3.91 -11.32
N GLN A 44 2.62 -3.83 -11.88
CA GLN A 44 1.70 -2.72 -11.64
C GLN A 44 0.27 -3.21 -11.55
N GLN A 45 -0.51 -2.51 -10.73
CA GLN A 45 -1.96 -2.60 -10.69
C GLN A 45 -2.54 -1.19 -10.81
N ILE A 46 -3.53 -1.03 -11.68
CA ILE A 46 -4.33 0.19 -11.79
C ILE A 46 -5.76 -0.12 -11.35
N LEU A 47 -6.30 0.72 -10.48
CA LEU A 47 -7.67 0.65 -9.99
C LEU A 47 -8.44 1.87 -10.48
N SER A 48 -9.65 1.65 -10.98
CA SER A 48 -10.53 2.73 -11.46
C SER A 48 -11.46 3.19 -10.34
N ALA A 49 -11.64 4.50 -10.22
CA ALA A 49 -12.55 5.10 -9.24
C ALA A 49 -14.03 4.83 -9.57
N THR A 50 -14.86 4.64 -8.54
CA THR A 50 -16.31 4.76 -8.68
C THR A 50 -16.75 6.23 -8.60
N PRO A 51 -18.00 6.59 -8.93
CA PRO A 51 -18.49 7.98 -8.83
C PRO A 51 -18.35 8.59 -7.44
N GLU A 52 -18.45 7.78 -6.39
CA GLU A 52 -18.41 8.17 -4.97
C GLU A 52 -16.99 8.42 -4.46
N ASP A 53 -15.98 7.93 -5.19
CA ASP A 53 -14.59 8.06 -4.80
C ASP A 53 -14.07 9.48 -4.97
N ASN A 54 -13.37 9.95 -3.93
CA ASN A 54 -12.58 11.16 -3.96
C ASN A 54 -11.09 10.80 -3.95
N LEU A 55 -10.22 11.82 -4.03
CA LEU A 55 -8.78 11.57 -4.08
C LEU A 55 -8.28 10.80 -2.85
N GLN A 56 -8.72 11.16 -1.65
CA GLN A 56 -8.28 10.51 -0.41
C GLN A 56 -8.75 9.06 -0.32
N THR A 57 -9.96 8.74 -0.82
CA THR A 57 -10.43 7.35 -0.85
C THR A 57 -9.67 6.52 -1.88
N LEU A 58 -9.24 7.11 -3.00
CA LEU A 58 -8.39 6.42 -3.98
C LEU A 58 -6.98 6.15 -3.44
N GLU A 59 -6.36 7.13 -2.77
CA GLU A 59 -5.07 6.93 -2.11
C GLU A 59 -5.15 5.77 -1.09
N LEU A 60 -6.20 5.77 -0.27
CA LEU A 60 -6.42 4.70 0.70
C LEU A 60 -6.69 3.35 0.01
N LEU A 61 -7.48 3.35 -1.07
CA LEU A 61 -7.78 2.15 -1.86
C LEU A 61 -6.50 1.51 -2.39
N ALA A 62 -5.53 2.30 -2.87
CA ALA A 62 -4.24 1.79 -3.33
C ALA A 62 -3.47 1.06 -2.22
N VAL A 63 -3.42 1.65 -1.01
CA VAL A 63 -2.77 1.03 0.15
C VAL A 63 -3.50 -0.22 0.62
N VAL A 64 -4.83 -0.18 0.73
CA VAL A 64 -5.64 -1.36 1.09
C VAL A 64 -5.40 -2.48 0.11
N TRP A 65 -5.44 -2.18 -1.19
CA TRP A 65 -5.18 -3.19 -2.22
C TRP A 65 -3.78 -3.82 -2.06
N ALA A 66 -2.75 -3.02 -1.82
CA ALA A 66 -1.40 -3.53 -1.62
C ALA A 66 -1.33 -4.47 -0.40
N VAL A 67 -1.90 -4.07 0.73
CA VAL A 67 -1.91 -4.86 1.98
C VAL A 67 -2.74 -6.14 1.84
N THR A 68 -3.81 -6.14 1.04
CA THR A 68 -4.67 -7.32 0.87
C THR A 68 -4.15 -8.31 -0.16
N ASN A 69 -3.40 -7.86 -1.17
CA ASN A 69 -3.02 -8.70 -2.32
C ASN A 69 -1.54 -9.07 -2.38
N LEU A 70 -0.65 -8.35 -1.69
CA LEU A 70 0.77 -8.67 -1.63
C LEU A 70 1.03 -9.54 -0.39
N SER A 71 1.25 -10.83 -0.62
CA SER A 71 1.27 -11.90 0.41
C SER A 71 2.53 -11.97 1.28
N ASP A 72 3.58 -11.24 0.90
CA ASP A 72 4.88 -11.23 1.58
C ASP A 72 4.95 -10.11 2.63
N PRO A 73 5.95 -10.11 3.54
CA PRO A 73 6.27 -8.91 4.29
C PRO A 73 6.32 -7.70 3.34
N LEU A 74 5.61 -6.64 3.70
CA LEU A 74 5.31 -5.53 2.81
C LEU A 74 5.74 -4.21 3.43
N ASN A 75 6.51 -3.44 2.66
CA ASN A 75 6.69 -2.01 2.85
C ASN A 75 5.74 -1.28 1.90
N VAL A 76 4.95 -0.35 2.42
CA VAL A 76 4.12 0.54 1.58
C VAL A 76 4.71 1.94 1.63
N VAL A 77 4.90 2.53 0.45
CA VAL A 77 5.36 3.91 0.26
C VAL A 77 4.21 4.69 -0.36
N SER A 78 3.76 5.72 0.35
CA SER A 78 2.73 6.65 -0.09
C SER A 78 3.20 8.08 0.19
N ASP A 79 2.90 9.00 -0.72
CA ASP A 79 3.12 10.44 -0.54
C ASP A 79 1.91 11.14 0.10
N SER A 80 0.79 10.42 0.28
CA SER A 80 -0.40 10.92 0.95
C SER A 80 -0.23 10.91 2.47
N LEU A 81 0.09 12.08 3.04
CA LEU A 81 0.13 12.30 4.49
C LEU A 81 -1.17 11.91 5.19
N TYR A 82 -2.31 12.06 4.50
CA TYR A 82 -3.60 11.63 5.02
C TYR A 82 -3.62 10.12 5.23
N VAL A 83 -3.25 9.35 4.21
CA VAL A 83 -3.25 7.88 4.27
C VAL A 83 -2.21 7.38 5.26
N VAL A 84 -0.99 7.90 5.23
CA VAL A 84 0.07 7.51 6.17
C VAL A 84 -0.29 7.85 7.64
N GLY A 85 -1.14 8.85 7.85
CA GLY A 85 -1.64 9.21 9.19
C GLY A 85 -2.72 8.29 9.75
N ILE A 86 -3.44 7.55 8.89
CA ILE A 86 -4.52 6.63 9.30
C ILE A 86 -4.07 5.16 9.35
N VAL A 87 -3.00 4.80 8.62
CA VAL A 87 -2.45 3.43 8.53
C VAL A 87 -1.24 3.24 9.46
#